data_AF-A0A536GME7-F1
#
_entry.id   AF-A0A536GME7-F1
#
_cell.length_a   1.000
_cell.length_b   1.000
_cell.length_c   1.000
_cell.angle_alpha   90.00
_cell.angle_beta   90.00
_cell.angle_gamma   90.00
#
_symmetry.space_group_name_H-M   'P 1'
#
loop_
_entity.id
_entity.type
_entity.pdbx_description
1 polymer ?
#
loop_
_entity_poly.entity_id
_entity_poly.type
_entity_poly.pdbx_seq_one_letter_code
_entity_poly.pdbx_strand_id
1 'polypeptide(L)' 'MKELERHLGVSYPTARARFDALLSKIGIDRPAVVPEPTRVELMEQVARGEIDIDEALKRLESN' A
#
# COMPACT_ATOMS: atom_id res chain seq x y z
N MET A 1 0.42 -15.94 -7.99
CA MET A 1 -0.92 -15.29 -8.08
C MET A 1 -2.00 -16.22 -8.62
N LYS A 2 -1.87 -16.83 -9.81
CA LYS A 2 -2.91 -17.71 -10.42
C LYS A 2 -3.41 -18.85 -9.53
N GLU A 3 -2.53 -19.44 -8.71
CA GLU A 3 -2.89 -20.56 -7.85
C GLU A 3 -3.84 -20.11 -6.72
N LEU A 4 -3.60 -18.96 -6.11
CA LEU A 4 -4.47 -18.43 -5.06
C LEU A 4 -5.84 -18.05 -5.62
N GLU A 5 -5.87 -17.47 -6.82
CA GLU A 5 -7.12 -17.14 -7.52
C GLU A 5 -7.95 -18.37 -7.83
N ARG A 6 -7.31 -19.49 -8.19
CA ARG A 6 -7.98 -20.77 -8.41
C ARG A 6 -8.58 -21.36 -7.13
N HIS A 7 -7.86 -21.27 -6.00
CA HIS A 7 -8.32 -21.84 -4.74
C HIS A 7 -9.39 -20.99 -4.04
N LEU A 8 -9.31 -19.66 -4.16
CA LEU A 8 -10.26 -18.75 -3.52
C LEU A 8 -11.42 -18.31 -4.43
N GLY A 9 -11.33 -18.57 -5.74
CA GLY A 9 -12.33 -18.17 -6.73
C GLY A 9 -12.47 -16.66 -6.94
N VAL A 10 -11.49 -15.88 -6.46
CA VAL A 10 -11.45 -14.41 -6.57
C VAL A 10 -10.04 -13.94 -6.87
N SER A 11 -9.90 -12.75 -7.46
CA SER A 11 -8.59 -12.12 -7.68
C SER A 11 -7.89 -11.86 -6.34
N TYR A 12 -6.56 -11.83 -6.35
CA TYR A 12 -5.78 -11.51 -5.15
C TYR A 12 -6.21 -10.20 -4.46
N PRO A 13 -6.44 -9.07 -5.18
CA PRO A 13 -6.96 -7.84 -4.58
C PRO A 13 -8.29 -8.03 -3.85
N THR A 14 -9.21 -8.83 -4.41
CA THR A 14 -10.50 -9.12 -3.79
C THR A 14 -10.36 -9.99 -2.55
N ALA A 15 -9.49 -11.01 -2.58
CA ALA A 15 -9.19 -11.83 -1.40
C ALA A 15 -8.62 -10.99 -0.25
N ARG A 16 -7.67 -10.10 -0.57
CA ARG A 16 -7.06 -9.17 0.39
C ARG A 16 -8.10 -8.26 1.04
N ALA A 17 -8.95 -7.62 0.24
CA ALA A 17 -10.00 -6.74 0.77
C ALA A 17 -10.97 -7.47 1.71
N ARG A 18 -11.36 -8.72 1.39
CA ARG A 18 -12.23 -9.53 2.26
C ARG A 18 -11.53 -9.90 3.58
N PHE A 19 -10.24 -10.21 3.52
CA PHE A 19 -9.44 -10.53 4.69
C PHE A 19 -9.29 -9.33 5.62
N ASP A 20 -8.96 -8.15 5.07
CA ASP A 20 -8.83 -6.92 5.84
C ASP A 20 -10.18 -6.54 6.50
N ALA A 21 -11.30 -6.72 5.79
CA ALA A 21 -12.65 -6.54 6.35
C ALA A 21 -12.98 -7.53 7.49
N LEU A 22 -12.51 -8.78 7.41
CA LEU A 22 -12.68 -9.77 8.48
C LEU A 22 -11.87 -9.38 9.72
N LEU A 23 -10.61 -8.96 9.53
CA LEU A 23 -9.73 -8.52 10.62
C LEU A 23 -10.34 -7.37 11.41
N SER A 24 -10.87 -6.36 10.72
CA SER A 24 -11.58 -5.25 11.37
C SER A 24 -12.79 -5.72 12.19
N LYS A 25 -13.58 -6.69 11.68
CA LYS A 25 -14.74 -7.24 12.41
C LYS A 25 -14.37 -7.99 13.70
N ILE A 26 -13.16 -8.56 13.78
CA ILE A 26 -12.68 -9.26 14.98
C ILE A 26 -11.85 -8.36 15.90
N GLY A 27 -11.86 -7.04 15.68
CA GLY A 27 -11.13 -6.07 16.50
C GLY A 27 -9.62 -6.07 16.28
N ILE A 28 -9.16 -6.65 15.17
CA ILE A 28 -7.77 -6.56 14.74
C ILE A 28 -7.68 -5.40 13.75
N ASP A 29 -7.41 -4.21 14.27
CA ASP A 29 -7.06 -3.07 13.44
C ASP A 29 -5.66 -3.29 12.88
N ARG A 30 -5.59 -3.74 11.63
CA ARG A 30 -4.37 -3.55 10.87
C ARG A 30 -4.23 -2.05 10.61
N PRO A 31 -3.05 -1.44 10.85
CA PRO A 31 -2.82 -0.12 10.31
C PRO A 31 -3.15 -0.18 8.83
N ALA A 32 -4.04 0.71 8.37
CA ALA A 32 -4.29 0.85 6.96
C ALA A 32 -2.90 0.98 6.32
N VAL A 33 -2.55 0.01 5.45
CA VAL A 33 -1.31 0.11 4.70
C VAL A 33 -1.55 1.26 3.75
N VAL A 34 -1.22 2.48 4.21
CA VAL A 34 -1.18 3.64 3.36
C VAL A 34 -0.19 3.24 2.28
N PRO A 35 -0.64 3.09 1.02
CA PRO A 35 0.29 2.73 -0.04
C PRO A 35 1.41 3.76 -0.01
N GLU A 36 2.65 3.29 0.00
CA GLU A 36 3.78 4.21 -0.06
C GLU A 36 3.61 5.08 -1.31
N PRO A 37 3.90 6.39 -1.20
CA PRO A 37 3.78 7.28 -2.34
C PRO A 37 4.64 6.74 -3.48
N THR A 38 4.04 6.68 -4.66
CA THR A 38 4.76 6.36 -5.88
C THR A 38 5.88 7.38 -6.10
N ARG A 39 6.88 7.00 -6.91
CA ARG A 39 7.96 7.93 -7.27
C ARG A 39 7.46 9.26 -7.83
N VAL A 40 6.37 9.23 -8.60
CA VAL A 40 5.74 10.44 -9.16
C VAL A 40 5.15 11.31 -8.05
N GLU A 41 4.35 10.73 -7.16
CA GLU A 41 3.77 11.46 -6.02
C GLU A 41 4.85 12.05 -5.11
N LEU A 42 5.97 11.35 -4.93
CA LEU A 42 7.10 11.86 -4.16
C LEU A 42 7.78 13.07 -4.85
N MET A 43 7.96 13.03 -6.17
CA MET A 43 8.47 14.18 -6.93
C MET A 43 7.50 15.38 -6.87
N GLU A 44 6.19 15.13 -6.89
CA GLU A 44 5.18 16.17 -6.71
C GLU A 44 5.24 16.79 -5.31
N GLN A 45 5.44 15.99 -4.26
CA GLN A 45 5.64 16.49 -2.89
C GLN A 45 6.87 17.40 -2.81
N VAL A 46 7.97 17.05 -3.47
CA VAL A 46 9.16 17.91 -3.59
C VAL A 46 8.83 19.20 -4.35
N ALA A 47 8.11 19.11 -5.48
CA ALA A 47 7.73 20.27 -6.27
C ALA A 47 6.79 21.23 -5.52
N ARG A 48 5.94 20.70 -4.63
CA ARG A 48 5.07 21.49 -3.72
C ARG A 48 5.81 22.00 -2.48
N GLY A 49 7.03 21.55 -2.23
CA GLY A 49 7.81 21.89 -1.03
C GLY A 49 7.29 21.23 0.25
N GLU A 50 6.55 20.13 0.14
CA GLU A 50 6.03 19.36 1.29
C GLU A 50 7.12 18.51 1.94
N ILE A 51 8.13 18.10 1.17
CA ILE A 51 9.33 17.39 1.61
C ILE A 51 10.56 17.97 0.90
N ASP A 52 11.74 17.78 1.50
CA ASP A 52 13.00 18.13 0.85
C ASP A 52 13.54 16.98 -0.03
N ILE A 53 14.61 17.30 -0.77
CA ILE A 53 15.24 16.36 -1.72
C ILE A 53 15.86 15.16 -0.98
N ASP A 54 16.47 15.39 0.18
CA ASP A 54 17.16 14.34 0.94
C ASP A 54 16.18 13.31 1.49
N GLU A 55 15.02 13.77 1.99
CA GLU A 55 13.92 12.94 2.44
C GLU A 55 13.29 12.16 1.28
N ALA A 56 13.13 12.79 0.12
CA ALA A 56 12.66 12.10 -1.07
C ALA A 56 13.63 10.99 -1.51
N LEU A 57 14.94 11.24 -1.49
CA LEU A 57 15.96 10.24 -1.85
C LEU A 57 15.91 9.01 -0.93
N LYS A 58 15.83 9.22 0.39
CA LYS A 58 15.73 8.11 1.36
C LYS A 58 14.51 7.23 1.13
N ARG A 59 13.36 7.83 0.82
CA ARG A 59 12.12 7.09 0.54
C ARG A 59 12.15 6.33 -0.78
N LEU A 60 12.92 6.81 -1.76
CA LEU A 60 13.13 6.09 -3.03
C LEU A 60 14.09 4.91 -2.91
N GLU A 61 15.04 4.98 -1.98
CA GLU A 61 15.97 3.88 -1.72
C GLU A 61 15.36 2.75 -0.87
N SER A 62 14.29 3.05 -0.13
CA SER A 62 13.62 2.13 0.79
C SER A 62 12.48 1.30 0.16
N ASN A 63 12.18 1.52 -1.12
CA ASN A 63 11.08 0.90 -1.89
C ASN A 63 11.63 0.01 -3.00
#